data_AF-A0A9D2F529-F1
#
_entry.id   AF-A0A9D2F529-F1
#
_cell.length_a   1.000
_cell.length_b   1.000
_cell.length_c   1.000
_cell.angle_alpha   90.00
_cell.angle_beta   90.00
_cell.angle_gamma   90.00
#
_symmetry.space_group_name_H-M   'P 1'
#
loop_
_entity.id
_entity.type
_entity.pdbx_description
1 polymer ?
#
loop_
_entity_poly.entity_id
_entity_poly.type
_entity_poly.pdbx_seq_one_letter_code
_entity_poly.pdbx_strand_id
1 'polypeptide(L)'
;MAKYWKASLLCTACFWGVLALAVPLRGNLSFGFFVVCWLSYYASGGVLAFRAASAFQREWLRLFPDQGTRYDDVRWGNVKDNFYPAPCSARAGFRQMGREMLASPDKTEETAQIVQAALCSWQLILFHFAVCGVTALSLLLLPGQFLNNV
;
A
#
# COMPACT_ATOMS: atom_id res chain seq x y z
N MET A 1 0.89 12.91 3.00
CA MET A 1 0.23 12.10 1.94
C MET A 1 0.92 12.18 0.56
N ALA A 2 1.30 13.38 0.07
CA ALA A 2 1.78 13.58 -1.30
C ALA A 2 2.95 12.65 -1.74
N LYS A 3 3.92 12.37 -0.86
CA LYS A 3 5.09 11.55 -1.20
C LYS A 3 4.74 10.13 -1.66
N TYR A 4 3.92 9.41 -0.89
CA TYR A 4 3.55 8.03 -1.22
C TYR A 4 2.54 7.96 -2.36
N TRP A 5 1.66 8.96 -2.50
CA TRP A 5 0.75 9.03 -3.64
C TRP A 5 1.49 9.27 -4.96
N LYS A 6 2.47 10.19 -4.97
CA LYS A 6 3.37 10.39 -6.11
C LYS A 6 4.13 9.11 -6.46
N ALA A 7 4.63 8.39 -5.46
CA ALA A 7 5.29 7.11 -5.69
C ALA A 7 4.33 6.07 -6.30
N SER A 8 3.09 5.96 -5.80
CA SER A 8 2.07 5.07 -6.38
C SER A 8 1.77 5.40 -7.84
N LEU A 9 1.58 6.69 -8.16
CA LEU A 9 1.32 7.12 -9.54
C LEU A 9 2.50 6.80 -10.46
N LEU A 10 3.74 6.98 -9.98
CA LEU A 10 4.93 6.59 -10.73
C LEU A 10 4.97 5.07 -10.94
N CYS A 11 4.67 4.27 -9.92
CA CYS A 11 4.56 2.81 -10.06
C CYS A 11 3.52 2.42 -11.10
N THR A 12 2.35 3.07 -11.12
CA THR A 12 1.29 2.83 -12.11
C THR A 12 1.75 3.21 -13.52
N ALA A 13 2.39 4.37 -13.68
CA ALA A 13 2.91 4.80 -14.96
C ALA A 13 3.99 3.84 -15.50
N CYS A 14 4.90 3.38 -14.63
CA CYS A 14 5.90 2.37 -15.00
C CYS A 14 5.25 1.03 -15.37
N PHE A 15 4.27 0.57 -14.60
CA PHE A 15 3.57 -0.69 -14.87
C PHE A 15 2.91 -0.67 -16.25
N TRP A 16 2.09 0.35 -16.55
CA TRP A 16 1.46 0.47 -17.86
C TRP A 16 2.47 0.76 -18.98
N GLY A 17 3.52 1.54 -18.71
CA GLY A 17 4.59 1.78 -19.68
C GLY A 17 5.32 0.49 -20.08
N VAL A 18 5.65 -0.37 -19.11
CA VAL A 18 6.26 -1.68 -19.38
C VAL A 18 5.32 -2.57 -20.20
N LEU A 19 4.04 -2.62 -19.85
CA LEU A 19 3.05 -3.39 -20.62
C LEU A 19 2.91 -2.84 -22.05
N ALA A 20 2.82 -1.52 -22.21
CA ALA A 20 2.68 -0.86 -23.51
C ALA A 20 3.91 -1.08 -24.41
N LEU A 21 5.12 -1.09 -23.85
CA LEU A 21 6.35 -1.37 -24.58
C LEU A 21 6.55 -2.85 -24.90
N ALA A 22 5.98 -3.76 -24.10
CA ALA A 22 6.08 -5.20 -24.37
C ALA A 22 5.40 -5.59 -25.69
N VAL A 23 4.30 -4.92 -26.07
CA VAL A 23 3.55 -5.18 -27.31
C VAL A 23 4.38 -4.96 -28.58
N PRO A 24 4.96 -3.77 -28.82
CA PRO A 24 5.79 -3.53 -30.01
C PRO A 24 7.12 -4.30 -29.99
N LEU A 25 7.67 -4.61 -28.80
CA LEU A 25 8.97 -5.28 -28.69
C LEU A 25 8.91 -6.80 -28.84
N ARG A 26 7.80 -7.44 -28.43
CA ARG A 26 7.67 -8.91 -28.45
C ARG A 26 6.57 -9.42 -29.37
N GLY A 27 5.79 -8.53 -29.99
CA GLY A 27 4.63 -8.87 -30.83
C GLY A 27 3.43 -9.41 -30.03
N ASN A 28 3.63 -9.97 -28.83
CA ASN A 28 2.58 -10.44 -27.94
C ASN A 28 3.02 -10.38 -26.46
N LEU A 29 2.06 -10.17 -25.55
CA LEU A 29 2.24 -10.23 -24.10
C LEU A 29 1.96 -11.67 -23.62
N SER A 30 3.00 -12.46 -23.37
CA SER A 30 2.81 -13.79 -22.77
C SER A 30 2.14 -13.68 -21.39
N PHE A 31 1.23 -14.61 -21.07
CA PHE A 31 0.54 -14.65 -19.78
C PHE A 31 1.52 -14.64 -18.59
N GLY A 32 2.60 -15.43 -18.64
CA GLY A 32 3.61 -15.47 -17.58
C GLY A 32 4.28 -14.13 -17.32
N PHE A 33 4.66 -13.40 -18.38
CA PHE A 33 5.22 -12.05 -18.24
C PHE A 33 4.20 -11.08 -17.62
N PHE A 34 2.94 -11.11 -18.07
CA PHE A 34 1.89 -10.29 -17.49
C PHE A 34 1.72 -10.55 -15.99
N VAL A 35 1.65 -11.82 -15.58
CA VAL A 35 1.51 -12.21 -14.16
C VAL A 35 2.68 -11.67 -13.34
N VAL A 36 3.92 -11.77 -13.84
CA VAL A 36 5.09 -11.22 -13.14
C VAL A 36 5.00 -9.70 -12.99
N CYS A 37 4.64 -8.97 -14.04
CA CYS A 37 4.44 -7.52 -13.98
C CYS A 37 3.31 -7.13 -13.00
N TRP A 38 2.21 -7.87 -13.03
CA TRP A 38 1.03 -7.65 -12.19
C TRP A 38 1.34 -7.88 -10.71
N LEU A 39 2.01 -9.00 -10.37
CA LEU A 39 2.44 -9.30 -9.00
C LEU A 39 3.48 -8.29 -8.51
N SER A 40 4.42 -7.89 -9.36
CA SER A 40 5.45 -6.90 -9.01
C SER A 40 4.85 -5.52 -8.71
N TYR A 41 3.86 -5.10 -9.51
CA TYR A 41 3.12 -3.87 -9.29
C TYR A 41 2.31 -3.93 -7.98
N TYR A 42 1.59 -5.03 -7.74
CA TYR A 42 0.84 -5.22 -6.49
C TYR A 42 1.77 -5.22 -5.25
N ALA A 43 2.90 -5.93 -5.32
CA ALA A 43 3.90 -5.95 -4.27
C ALA A 43 4.46 -4.55 -3.98
N SER A 44 4.65 -3.71 -5.00
CA SER A 44 5.10 -2.33 -4.83
C SER A 44 4.10 -1.51 -3.99
N GLY A 45 2.80 -1.66 -4.22
CA GLY A 45 1.76 -1.06 -3.38
C GLY A 45 1.84 -1.51 -1.92
N GLY A 46 2.09 -2.80 -1.68
CA GLY A 46 2.33 -3.37 -0.36
C GLY A 46 3.56 -2.78 0.33
N VAL A 47 4.67 -2.65 -0.38
CA VAL A 47 5.92 -2.02 0.13
C VAL A 47 5.67 -0.57 0.53
N LEU A 48 4.94 0.21 -0.28
CA LEU A 48 4.63 1.61 0.05
C LEU A 48 3.78 1.71 1.33
N ALA A 49 2.78 0.84 1.47
CA ALA A 49 1.96 0.78 2.68
C ALA A 49 2.79 0.38 3.91
N PHE A 50 3.67 -0.62 3.78
CA PHE A 50 4.56 -1.05 4.86
C PHE A 50 5.53 0.06 5.29
N ARG A 51 6.08 0.83 4.35
CA ARG A 51 6.94 1.97 4.65
C ARG A 51 6.19 3.07 5.39
N ALA A 52 4.94 3.34 5.03
CA ALA A 52 4.09 4.30 5.75
C ALA A 52 3.80 3.84 7.19
N ALA A 53 3.46 2.56 7.39
CA ALA A 53 3.24 1.99 8.71
C ALA A 53 4.51 2.01 9.58
N SER A 54 5.67 1.70 9.00
CA SER A 54 6.97 1.73 9.70
C SER A 54 7.38 3.15 10.09
N ALA A 55 7.12 4.14 9.24
CA ALA A 55 7.36 5.55 9.57
C ALA A 55 6.46 6.00 10.74
N PHE A 56 5.20 5.58 10.75
CA PHE A 56 4.29 5.85 11.84
C PHE A 56 4.76 5.23 13.16
N GLN A 57 5.21 3.96 13.14
CA GLN A 57 5.74 3.30 14.34
C GLN A 57 6.94 4.05 14.92
N ARG A 58 7.89 4.45 14.06
CA ARG A 58 9.07 5.21 14.51
C ARG A 58 8.67 6.54 15.14
N GLU A 59 7.76 7.26 14.50
CA GLU A 59 7.29 8.54 15.01
C GLU A 59 6.47 8.39 16.30
N TRP A 60 5.70 7.30 16.41
CA TRP A 60 5.00 6.93 17.65
C TRP A 60 5.98 6.71 18.80
N LEU A 61 7.00 5.88 18.61
CA LEU A 61 8.01 5.59 19.63
C LEU A 61 8.87 6.81 19.98
N ARG A 62 9.04 7.75 19.05
CA ARG A 62 9.72 9.02 19.32
C ARG A 62 8.90 9.90 20.27
N LEU A 63 7.59 9.98 20.06
CA LEU A 63 6.67 10.82 20.84
C LEU A 63 6.24 10.16 22.16
N PHE A 64 6.16 8.84 22.17
CA PHE A 64 5.64 8.04 23.28
C PHE A 64 6.53 6.80 23.49
N PRO A 65 7.79 6.97 23.96
CA PRO A 65 8.77 5.89 24.05
C PRO A 65 8.30 4.73 24.95
N ASP A 66 7.55 5.03 26.01
CA ASP A 66 7.04 4.03 26.94
C ASP A 66 5.79 3.27 26.43
N GLN A 67 5.26 3.64 25.26
CA GLN A 67 4.03 3.05 24.69
C GLN A 67 4.30 2.13 23.49
N GLY A 68 5.46 1.46 23.46
CA GLY A 68 5.79 0.53 22.38
C GLY A 68 4.83 -0.66 22.28
N THR A 69 4.46 -1.25 23.42
CA THR A 69 3.52 -2.38 23.51
C THR A 69 2.14 -2.03 22.95
N ARG A 70 1.68 -0.79 23.14
CA ARG A 70 0.39 -0.32 22.62
C ARG A 70 0.34 -0.30 21.10
N TYR A 71 1.44 0.03 20.42
CA TYR A 71 1.49 -0.02 18.96
C TYR A 71 1.31 -1.47 18.47
N ASP A 72 2.00 -2.40 19.12
CA ASP A 72 1.91 -3.82 18.79
C ASP A 72 0.53 -4.40 19.10
N ASP A 73 -0.08 -4.03 20.22
CA ASP A 73 -1.45 -4.43 20.58
C ASP A 73 -2.49 -3.95 19.55
N VAL A 74 -2.35 -2.71 19.04
CA VAL A 74 -3.24 -2.18 18.00
C VAL A 74 -3.01 -2.89 16.66
N ARG A 75 -1.76 -3.25 16.35
CA ARG A 75 -1.39 -3.83 15.06
C ARG A 75 -1.72 -5.32 14.97
N TRP A 76 -1.38 -6.08 16.01
CA TRP A 76 -1.44 -7.54 16.03
C TRP A 76 -2.56 -8.07 16.92
N GLY A 77 -3.20 -7.20 17.70
CA GLY A 77 -4.12 -7.60 18.74
C GLY A 77 -3.36 -7.87 20.02
N ASN A 78 -4.11 -7.85 21.13
CA ASN A 78 -3.58 -8.26 22.41
C ASN A 78 -3.24 -9.76 22.34
N VAL A 79 -1.98 -10.12 22.60
CA VAL A 79 -1.51 -11.52 22.61
C VAL A 79 -2.33 -12.39 23.56
N LYS A 80 -2.91 -11.80 24.62
CA LYS A 80 -3.79 -12.51 25.56
C LYS A 80 -5.13 -12.92 24.95
N ASP A 81 -5.59 -12.22 23.93
CA ASP A 81 -6.91 -12.46 23.33
C ASP A 81 -6.85 -13.39 22.11
N ASN A 82 -5.65 -13.84 21.68
CA ASN A 82 -5.41 -14.81 20.59
C ASN A 82 -6.14 -14.52 19.26
N PHE A 83 -6.59 -13.27 19.05
CA PHE A 83 -7.28 -12.85 17.86
C PHE A 83 -6.51 -11.72 17.18
N TYR A 84 -6.21 -11.93 15.91
CA TYR A 84 -5.86 -10.83 15.02
C TYR A 84 -7.02 -9.81 15.05
N PRO A 85 -6.75 -8.52 15.30
CA PRO A 85 -7.80 -7.53 15.35
C PRO A 85 -8.44 -7.45 13.97
N ALA A 86 -9.77 -7.43 13.94
CA ALA A 86 -10.48 -7.16 12.70
C ALA A 86 -9.90 -5.89 12.05
N PRO A 87 -9.76 -5.82 10.71
CA PRO A 87 -9.15 -4.67 10.05
C PRO A 87 -9.75 -3.31 10.45
N CYS A 88 -11.03 -3.30 10.82
CA CYS A 88 -11.75 -2.14 11.32
C CYS A 88 -11.27 -1.68 12.71
N SER A 89 -10.95 -2.58 13.64
CA SER A 89 -10.49 -2.23 14.99
C SER A 89 -9.05 -1.73 14.98
N ALA A 90 -8.17 -2.37 14.21
CA ALA A 90 -6.80 -1.88 14.00
C ALA A 90 -6.82 -0.45 13.39
N ARG A 91 -7.72 -0.20 12.43
CA ARG A 91 -7.89 1.14 11.84
C ARG A 91 -8.39 2.18 12.85
N ALA A 92 -9.31 1.81 13.74
CA ALA A 92 -9.77 2.71 14.80
C ALA A 92 -8.64 3.04 15.78
N GLY A 93 -7.85 2.03 16.17
CA GLY A 93 -6.67 2.21 17.01
C GLY A 93 -5.64 3.14 16.38
N PHE A 94 -5.25 2.91 15.12
CA PHE A 94 -4.32 3.80 14.42
C PHE A 94 -4.85 5.23 14.27
N ARG A 95 -6.16 5.42 14.07
CA ARG A 95 -6.78 6.76 14.04
C ARG A 95 -6.71 7.46 15.39
N GLN A 96 -6.92 6.73 16.48
CA GLN A 96 -6.77 7.27 17.82
C GLN A 96 -5.32 7.67 18.09
N MET A 97 -4.38 6.76 17.84
CA MET A 97 -2.94 7.03 17.98
C MET A 97 -2.51 8.23 17.14
N GLY A 98 -3.01 8.32 15.89
CA GLY A 98 -2.74 9.47 15.03
C GLY A 98 -3.24 10.80 15.60
N ARG A 99 -4.40 10.82 16.28
CA ARG A 99 -4.89 12.03 16.97
C ARG A 99 -3.99 12.42 18.14
N GLU A 100 -3.52 11.44 18.90
CA GLU A 100 -2.61 11.67 20.03
C GLU A 100 -1.25 12.22 19.55
N MET A 101 -0.69 11.65 18.47
CA MET A 101 0.53 12.18 17.85
C MET A 101 0.36 13.62 17.37
N LEU A 102 -0.80 13.97 16.81
CA LEU A 102 -1.11 15.32 16.35
C LEU A 102 -1.39 16.32 17.48
N ALA A 103 -1.73 15.81 18.67
CA ALA A 103 -1.96 16.60 19.88
C ALA A 103 -0.71 16.71 20.76
N SER A 104 0.32 15.89 20.52
CA SER A 104 1.57 15.92 21.27
C SER A 104 2.25 17.30 21.15
N PRO A 105 2.78 17.85 22.27
CA PRO A 105 3.56 19.09 22.22
C PRO A 105 4.84 18.95 21.41
N ASP A 106 5.39 17.74 21.30
CA ASP A 106 6.66 17.44 20.62
C ASP A 106 6.48 17.04 19.14
N LYS A 107 5.29 17.32 18.57
CA LYS A 107 5.03 17.07 17.16
C LYS A 107 5.89 17.96 16.28
N THR A 108 6.37 17.40 15.19
CA THR A 108 7.05 18.13 14.12
C THR A 108 6.09 18.41 12.98
N GLU A 109 6.51 19.25 12.03
CA GLU A 109 5.81 19.42 10.76
C GLU A 109 5.67 18.09 9.99
N GLU A 110 6.66 17.20 10.13
CA GLU A 110 6.66 15.89 9.47
C GLU A 110 5.67 14.90 10.12
N THR A 111 5.41 15.03 11.43
CA THR A 111 4.45 14.18 12.17
C THR A 111 3.09 14.13 11.47
N ALA A 112 2.56 15.28 11.04
CA ALA A 112 1.27 15.34 10.37
C ALA A 112 1.28 14.59 9.03
N GLN A 113 2.38 14.68 8.29
CA GLN A 113 2.53 13.99 7.01
C GLN A 113 2.62 12.47 7.19
N ILE A 114 3.32 12.02 8.24
CA ILE A 114 3.48 10.61 8.62
C ILE A 114 2.12 10.02 9.04
N VAL A 115 1.40 10.69 9.94
CA VAL A 115 0.07 10.26 10.41
C VAL A 115 -0.89 10.13 9.21
N GLN A 116 -0.94 11.16 8.37
CA GLN A 116 -1.81 11.15 7.20
C GLN A 116 -1.42 10.03 6.21
N ALA A 117 -0.12 9.80 5.97
CA ALA A 117 0.35 8.74 5.08
C ALA A 117 -0.03 7.34 5.58
N ALA A 118 0.13 7.08 6.87
CA ALA A 118 -0.22 5.78 7.46
C ALA A 118 -1.73 5.54 7.46
N LEU A 119 -2.54 6.53 7.84
CA LEU A 119 -4.00 6.41 7.86
C LEU A 119 -4.63 6.25 6.47
N CYS A 120 -3.93 6.69 5.42
CA CYS A 120 -4.33 6.55 4.02
C CYS A 120 -3.60 5.41 3.28
N SER A 121 -2.71 4.67 3.94
CA SER A 121 -1.95 3.58 3.30
C SER A 121 -2.83 2.48 2.71
N TRP A 122 -3.96 2.16 3.36
CA TRP A 122 -4.96 1.22 2.82
C TRP A 122 -5.55 1.70 1.49
N GLN A 123 -5.68 3.00 1.27
CA GLN A 123 -6.15 3.56 -0.01
C GLN A 123 -5.12 3.31 -1.10
N LEU A 124 -3.81 3.31 -0.79
CA LEU A 124 -2.77 2.94 -1.74
C LEU A 124 -2.92 1.47 -2.18
N ILE A 125 -3.18 0.57 -1.22
CA ILE A 125 -3.38 -0.86 -1.52
C ILE A 125 -4.62 -1.05 -2.39
N LEU A 126 -5.74 -0.43 -2.03
CA LEU A 126 -6.97 -0.51 -2.83
C LEU A 126 -6.79 0.09 -4.22
N PHE A 127 -6.05 1.19 -4.34
CA PHE A 127 -5.73 1.78 -5.63
C PHE A 127 -4.92 0.82 -6.51
N HIS A 128 -3.87 0.18 -5.97
CA HIS A 128 -3.10 -0.82 -6.72
C HIS A 128 -3.96 -2.03 -7.09
N PHE A 129 -4.80 -2.50 -6.16
CA PHE A 129 -5.75 -3.59 -6.44
C PHE A 129 -6.74 -3.24 -7.56
N ALA A 130 -7.28 -2.02 -7.54
CA ALA A 130 -8.18 -1.53 -8.58
C ALA A 130 -7.49 -1.47 -9.95
N VAL A 131 -6.28 -0.92 -10.02
CA VAL A 131 -5.48 -0.89 -11.27
C VAL A 131 -5.19 -2.32 -11.76
N CYS A 132 -4.82 -3.22 -10.86
CA CYS A 132 -4.64 -4.64 -11.15
C CYS A 132 -5.89 -5.29 -11.74
N GLY A 133 -7.06 -5.04 -11.14
CA GLY A 133 -8.34 -5.58 -11.59
C GLY A 133 -8.79 -5.02 -12.93
N VAL A 134 -8.69 -3.69 -13.10
CA VAL A 134 -9.00 -3.03 -14.38
C VAL A 134 -8.10 -3.56 -15.49
N THR A 135 -6.79 -3.69 -15.24
CA THR A 135 -5.85 -4.18 -16.25
C THR A 135 -6.14 -5.64 -16.63
N ALA A 136 -6.43 -6.50 -15.66
CA ALA A 136 -6.80 -7.89 -15.93
C ALA A 136 -8.11 -7.98 -16.73
N LEU A 137 -9.13 -7.18 -16.37
CA LEU A 137 -10.40 -7.13 -17.08
C LEU A 137 -10.23 -6.62 -18.52
N SER A 138 -9.43 -5.57 -18.73
CA SER A 138 -9.13 -5.04 -20.06
C SER A 138 -8.48 -6.09 -20.97
N LEU A 139 -7.62 -6.96 -20.44
CA LEU A 139 -7.01 -8.03 -21.22
C LEU A 139 -8.00 -9.16 -21.54
N LEU A 140 -8.96 -9.44 -20.66
CA LEU A 140 -10.02 -10.43 -20.91
C LEU A 140 -11.05 -9.94 -21.94
N LEU A 141 -11.35 -8.63 -21.94
CA LEU A 141 -12.34 -8.00 -22.82
C LEU A 141 -11.82 -7.59 -24.20
N LEU A 142 -10.51 -7.75 -24.46
CA LEU A 142 -9.91 -7.54 -25.78
C LEU A 142 -9.57 -8.91 -26.42
N PRO A 143 -10.57 -9.67 -26.89
CA PRO A 143 -10.34 -10.94 -27.55
C PRO A 143 -9.64 -10.68 -28.88
N GLY A 144 -8.36 -11.03 -28.98
CA GLY A 144 -7.65 -11.06 -30.27
C GLY A 144 -6.18 -10.66 -30.26
N GLN A 145 -5.64 -10.04 -29.20
CA GLN A 145 -4.25 -9.55 -29.23
C GLN A 145 -3.29 -10.14 -28.17
N PHE A 146 -3.79 -10.83 -27.13
CA PHE A 146 -2.95 -11.09 -25.95
C PHE A 146 -2.86 -12.53 -25.43
N LEU A 147 -3.59 -13.50 -26.01
CA LEU A 147 -3.64 -14.87 -25.47
C LEU A 147 -3.55 -15.97 -26.54
N ASN A 148 -2.70 -15.80 -27.56
CA ASN A 148 -2.53 -16.81 -28.62
C ASN A 148 -1.51 -17.94 -28.34
N ASN A 149 -1.10 -18.16 -27.08
CA ASN A 149 -0.16 -19.25 -26.75
C ASN A 149 -0.58 -19.99 -25.48
N VAL A 150 -1.75 -20.64 -25.51
CA VAL A 150 -2.01 -21.84 -24.70
C VAL A 150 -2.01 -23.03 -25.65
#